data_AF-A0A2W5YH61-F1
#
_entry.id   AF-A0A2W5YH61-F1
#
_cell.length_a   1.000
_cell.length_b   1.000
_cell.length_c   1.000
_cell.angle_alpha   90.00
_cell.angle_beta   90.00
_cell.angle_gamma   90.00
#
_symmetry.space_group_name_H-M   'P 1'
#
loop_
_entity.id
_entity.type
_entity.pdbx_description
1 polymer ?
#
loop_
_entity_poly.entity_id
_entity_poly.type
_entity_poly.pdbx_seq_one_letter_code
_entity_poly.pdbx_strand_id
1 'polypeptide(L)' 'MAYIITEPCIGTKDKSCVDVCPVDCIHGTEEDTMLYIDPEVCIDCGACVSACPVEAIFADSDVPEKWENYTAINAEYFKK' A
#
# COMPACT_ATOMS: atom_id res chain seq x y z
N MET A 1 0.69 12.92 -3.71
CA MET A 1 0.48 12.34 -2.37
C MET A 1 -0.20 11.01 -2.63
N ALA A 2 0.32 9.95 -2.05
CA ALA A 2 -0.14 8.60 -2.31
C ALA A 2 -0.31 7.86 -0.99
N TYR A 3 -1.03 6.74 -1.03
CA TYR A 3 -1.11 5.82 0.09
C TYR A 3 0.01 4.80 0.01
N ILE A 4 0.56 4.45 1.17
CA ILE A 4 1.71 3.56 1.33
C ILE A 4 1.29 2.41 2.24
N ILE A 5 1.56 1.18 1.81
CA ILE A 5 1.38 -0.01 2.65
C ILE A 5 2.63 -0.19 3.51
N THR A 6 2.41 -0.40 4.80
CA THR A 6 3.46 -0.58 5.81
C THR A 6 3.48 -2.01 6.37
N GLU A 7 4.40 -2.25 7.31
CA GLU A 7 4.64 -3.53 7.99
C GLU A 7 3.39 -4.35 8.39
N PRO A 8 2.27 -3.77 8.88
CA PRO A 8 1.13 -4.56 9.34
C PRO A 8 0.47 -5.41 8.25
N CYS A 9 0.73 -5.14 6.97
CA CYS A 9 0.24 -5.96 5.85
C CYS A 9 0.95 -7.31 5.74
N ILE A 10 2.17 -7.44 6.29
CA ILE A 10 2.99 -8.65 6.18
C ILE A 10 2.27 -9.84 6.82
N GLY A 11 2.04 -10.88 6.02
CA GLY A 11 1.38 -12.12 6.46
C GLY A 11 -0.15 -12.10 6.41
N THR A 12 -0.79 -10.93 6.39
CA THR A 12 -2.26 -10.83 6.25
C THR A 12 -2.69 -10.99 4.80
N LYS A 13 -2.08 -10.22 3.88
CA LYS A 13 -2.31 -10.28 2.41
C LYS A 13 -3.79 -10.50 2.01
N ASP A 14 -4.70 -9.79 2.66
CA ASP A 14 -6.16 -9.99 2.55
C ASP A 14 -6.75 -9.56 1.18
N LYS A 15 -6.03 -8.73 0.43
CA LYS A 15 -6.41 -8.20 -0.90
C LYS A 15 -7.70 -7.36 -0.96
N SER A 16 -8.44 -7.17 0.13
CA SER A 16 -9.61 -6.26 0.17
C SER A 16 -9.31 -4.83 -0.29
N CYS A 17 -8.07 -4.35 -0.09
CA CYS A 17 -7.66 -3.03 -0.59
C CYS A 17 -7.59 -2.95 -2.12
N VAL A 18 -7.36 -4.07 -2.82
CA VAL A 18 -7.29 -4.14 -4.28
C VAL A 18 -8.68 -3.94 -4.88
N ASP A 19 -9.69 -4.64 -4.37
CA ASP A 19 -11.08 -4.58 -4.87
C ASP A 19 -11.71 -3.18 -4.79
N VAL A 20 -11.27 -2.36 -3.82
CA VAL A 20 -11.79 -1.00 -3.63
C VAL A 20 -10.99 0.07 -4.37
N CYS A 21 -9.84 -0.28 -4.96
CA CYS A 21 -8.98 0.69 -5.62
C CYS A 21 -9.53 1.06 -7.01
N PRO A 22 -9.95 2.33 -7.24
CA PRO A 22 -10.60 2.71 -8.51
C PRO A 22 -9.65 2.72 -9.71
N VAL A 23 -8.35 2.78 -9.46
CA VAL A 23 -7.28 2.84 -10.46
C VAL A 23 -6.42 1.58 -10.49
N ASP A 24 -6.81 0.55 -9.71
CA ASP A 24 -6.12 -0.74 -9.63
C ASP A 24 -4.60 -0.62 -9.36
N CYS A 25 -4.19 0.39 -8.57
CA CYS A 25 -2.77 0.69 -8.35
C CYS A 25 -2.12 -0.15 -7.23
N ILE A 26 -2.74 -1.26 -6.83
CA ILE A 26 -2.27 -2.10 -5.72
C ILE A 26 -1.95 -3.50 -6.26
N HIS A 27 -0.71 -3.93 -6.11
CA HIS A 27 -0.24 -5.21 -6.64
C HIS A 27 0.48 -6.02 -5.55
N GLY A 28 0.44 -7.34 -5.69
CA GLY A 28 1.31 -8.24 -4.94
C GLY A 28 1.11 -9.68 -5.34
N THR A 29 2.20 -10.43 -5.36
CA THR A 29 2.26 -11.84 -5.75
C THR A 29 2.21 -12.75 -4.52
N GLU A 30 2.15 -14.06 -4.76
CA GLU A 30 2.19 -15.05 -3.67
C GLU A 30 3.55 -15.09 -2.97
N GLU A 31 4.63 -14.78 -3.71
CA GLU A 31 6.01 -14.72 -3.23
C GLU A 31 6.30 -13.45 -2.42
N ASP A 32 5.54 -12.39 -2.65
CA ASP A 32 5.68 -11.13 -1.92
C ASP A 32 5.23 -11.27 -0.46
N THR A 33 5.91 -10.57 0.44
CA THR A 33 5.59 -10.60 1.88
C THR A 33 4.37 -9.74 2.22
N MET A 34 4.11 -8.71 1.42
CA MET A 34 3.02 -7.75 1.55
C MET A 34 2.50 -7.33 0.16
N LEU A 35 1.44 -6.52 0.14
CA LEU A 35 0.97 -5.83 -1.06
C LEU A 35 1.69 -4.48 -1.20
N TYR A 36 1.82 -3.98 -2.41
CA TYR A 36 2.49 -2.72 -2.75
C TYR A 36 1.54 -1.78 -3.49
N ILE A 37 1.56 -0.49 -3.14
CA ILE A 37 0.80 0.56 -3.84
C ILE A 37 1.75 1.33 -4.74
N ASP A 38 1.37 1.55 -5.99
CA ASP A 38 2.09 2.42 -6.90
C ASP A 38 1.79 3.90 -6.57
N PRO A 39 2.77 4.67 -6.04
CA PRO A 39 2.54 6.05 -5.68
C PRO A 39 2.45 7.00 -6.90
N GLU A 40 2.84 6.57 -8.10
CA GLU A 40 2.72 7.37 -9.32
C GLU A 40 1.31 7.27 -9.91
N VAL A 41 0.62 6.15 -9.71
CA VAL A 41 -0.76 5.91 -10.18
C VAL A 41 -1.81 6.25 -9.12
N CYS A 42 -1.45 6.17 -7.83
CA CYS A 42 -2.37 6.44 -6.73
C CYS A 42 -2.94 7.87 -6.80
N ILE A 43 -4.27 7.98 -6.76
CA ILE A 43 -5.01 9.25 -6.83
C ILE A 43 -5.48 9.78 -5.47
N ASP A 44 -4.93 9.26 -4.37
CA ASP A 44 -5.24 9.71 -3.00
C ASP A 44 -6.74 9.61 -2.62
N CYS A 45 -7.45 8.58 -3.11
CA CYS A 45 -8.90 8.44 -2.87
C CYS A 45 -9.28 7.97 -1.45
N GLY A 46 -8.34 7.36 -0.70
CA GLY A 46 -8.54 6.90 0.68
C GLY A 46 -9.43 5.67 0.87
N ALA A 47 -9.99 5.09 -0.19
CA ALA A 47 -10.89 3.94 -0.10
C ALA A 47 -10.19 2.69 0.50
N CYS A 48 -8.91 2.50 0.20
CA CYS A 48 -8.12 1.37 0.67
C CYS A 48 -7.91 1.35 2.19
N VAL A 49 -7.85 2.51 2.85
CA VAL A 49 -7.62 2.62 4.30
C VAL A 49 -8.77 1.96 5.07
N SER A 50 -10.01 2.25 4.69
CA SER A 50 -11.20 1.68 5.35
C SER A 50 -11.41 0.20 5.04
N ALA A 51 -10.85 -0.30 3.94
CA ALA A 51 -10.93 -1.69 3.55
C ALA A 51 -9.86 -2.57 4.23
N CYS A 52 -8.78 -1.98 4.76
CA CYS A 52 -7.69 -2.73 5.36
C CYS A 52 -8.05 -3.17 6.79
N PRO A 53 -8.16 -4.47 7.10
CA PRO A 53 -8.57 -4.94 8.43
C PRO A 53 -7.52 -4.70 9.51
N VAL A 54 -6.26 -4.51 9.12
CA VAL A 54 -5.11 -4.31 10.00
C VAL A 54 -4.57 -2.87 9.96
N GLU A 55 -5.30 -1.96 9.29
CA GLU A 55 -4.95 -0.54 9.20
C GLU A 55 -3.48 -0.33 8.75
N ALA A 56 -3.02 -1.12 7.77
CA ALA A 56 -1.63 -1.09 7.30
C ALA A 56 -1.33 0.05 6.31
N ILE A 57 -2.34 0.83 5.93
CA ILE A 57 -2.27 1.79 4.83
C ILE A 57 -2.30 3.19 5.39
N PHE A 58 -1.25 3.95 5.13
CA PHE A 58 -1.10 5.33 5.60
C PHE A 58 -0.90 6.26 4.40
N ALA A 59 -1.34 7.51 4.51
CA ALA A 59 -0.94 8.52 3.53
C ALA A 59 0.56 8.77 3.67
N ASP A 60 1.26 9.05 2.57
CA ASP A 60 2.71 9.30 2.54
C ASP A 60 3.18 10.31 3.61
N SER A 61 2.37 11.33 3.90
CA SER A 61 2.65 12.36 4.92
C SER A 61 2.31 11.93 6.36
N ASP A 62 1.54 10.86 6.53
CA ASP A 62 1.10 10.31 7.82
C ASP A 62 1.83 9.00 8.16
N VAL A 63 2.77 8.55 7.32
CA VAL A 63 3.61 7.38 7.62
C VAL A 63 4.48 7.70 8.84
N PRO A 64 4.42 6.88 9.92
CA PRO A 64 5.32 7.05 11.06
C PRO A 64 6.80 6.92 10.66
N GLU A 65 7.71 7.69 11.28
CA GLU A 65 9.17 7.67 10.99
C GLU A 65 9.76 6.25 10.93
N LYS A 66 9.31 5.35 11.81
CA LYS A 66 9.73 3.93 11.83
C LYS A 66 9.46 3.18 10.53
N TRP A 67 8.52 3.65 9.71
CA TRP A 67 8.05 3.02 8.49
C TRP A 67 8.24 3.89 7.24
N GLU A 68 8.97 5.02 7.32
CA GLU A 68 9.25 5.88 6.16
C GLU A 68 9.92 5.14 5.00
N ASN A 69 10.73 4.12 5.31
CA ASN A 69 11.38 3.28 4.30
C ASN A 69 10.36 2.54 3.41
N TYR A 70 9.13 2.29 3.89
CA TYR A 70 8.11 1.63 3.10
C TYR A 70 7.64 2.48 1.92
N THR A 71 7.72 3.81 1.99
CA THR A 71 7.42 4.67 0.83
C THR A 71 8.32 4.32 -0.35
N ALA A 72 9.63 4.22 -0.10
CA ALA A 72 10.59 3.84 -1.13
C ALA A 72 10.36 2.41 -1.62
N ILE A 73 10.14 1.45 -0.70
CA ILE A 73 9.91 0.04 -1.05
C ILE A 73 8.69 -0.13 -1.97
N ASN A 74 7.59 0.57 -1.67
CA ASN A 74 6.38 0.53 -2.50
C ASN A 74 6.67 1.07 -3.90
N ALA A 75 7.37 2.21 -4.02
CA ALA A 75 7.75 2.78 -5.31
C ALA A 75 8.73 1.90 -6.10
N GLU A 76 9.74 1.33 -5.43
CA GLU A 76 10.77 0.51 -6.07
C GLU A 76 10.21 -0.80 -6.65
N TYR A 77 9.11 -1.31 -6.09
CA TYR A 77 8.42 -2.48 -6.65
C TYR A 77 7.96 -2.26 -8.10
N PHE A 78 7.52 -1.03 -8.43
CA PHE A 78 6.97 -0.68 -9.76
C PHE A 78 8.01 -0.11 -10.73
N LYS A 79 9.20 0.28 -10.24
CA LYS A 79 10.27 0.86 -11.07
C LYS A 79 11.11 -0.19 -11.83
N LYS A 80 10.57 -1.38 -12.05
CA LYS A 80 11.26 -2.49 -12.72
C LYS A 80 11.10 -2.47 -14.24
#